data_AF-A0A182IZV1-F1
#
_entry.id   AF-A0A182IZV1-F1
#
_cell.length_a   1.000
_cell.length_b   1.000
_cell.length_c   1.000
_cell.angle_alpha   90.00
_cell.angle_beta   90.00
_cell.angle_gamma   90.00
#
_symmetry.space_group_name_H-M   'P 1'
#
loop_
_entity.id
_entity.type
_entity.pdbx_description
1 polymer ?
#
loop_
_entity_poly.entity_id
_entity_poly.type
_entity_poly.pdbx_seq_one_letter_code
_entity_poly.pdbx_strand_id
1 'polypeptide(L)'
;TIETKATETDDHRYTVTSKLRLRPTADDDYVDYTCQARHQAIPEDRPMQTTVQLSVLWYIPGEAIRRGQHVELVCRSRGGNPPAQLIWYKNGNQARMAYRTTDRLSENVYAFVAEASDNKARLRCEANNIMATKILKTEVILNVLFAPTQVIVSGPSEARIGDSVSLQCQTTASNPAADIKWVINGKQMSNATSKIVPSPEGKTH
;
A
#
# COMPACT_ATOMS: atom_id res chain seq x y z
N THR A 1 10.58 19.38 6.73
CA THR A 1 10.28 20.69 7.35
C THR A 1 9.87 20.51 8.79
N ILE A 2 10.40 21.33 9.69
CA ILE A 2 10.07 21.30 11.12
C ILE A 2 9.29 22.58 11.44
N GLU A 3 8.17 22.45 12.13
CA GLU A 3 7.33 23.56 12.60
C GLU A 3 7.20 23.46 14.12
N THR A 4 7.65 24.47 14.87
CA THR A 4 7.54 24.51 16.33
C THR A 4 6.59 25.62 16.77
N LYS A 5 5.71 25.33 17.73
CA LYS A 5 4.78 26.29 18.33
C LYS A 5 4.81 26.15 19.85
N ALA A 6 4.86 27.28 20.56
CA ALA A 6 4.68 27.34 22.00
C ALA A 6 3.29 27.89 22.31
N THR A 7 2.62 27.33 23.31
CA THR A 7 1.31 27.78 23.78
C THR A 7 1.37 27.90 25.29
N GLU A 8 1.05 29.07 25.81
CA GLU A 8 0.89 29.30 27.24
C GLU A 8 -0.46 28.72 27.69
N THR A 9 -0.42 27.85 28.69
CA THR A 9 -1.61 27.11 29.14
C THR A 9 -2.27 27.73 30.37
N ASP A 10 -1.49 28.22 31.34
CA ASP A 10 -1.89 29.01 32.52
C ASP A 10 -0.65 29.30 33.39
N ASP A 11 -0.62 30.42 34.12
CA ASP A 11 0.41 30.82 35.10
C ASP A 11 1.86 30.41 34.74
N HIS A 12 2.43 31.03 33.70
CA HIS A 12 3.81 30.81 33.25
C HIS A 12 4.13 29.35 32.85
N ARG A 13 3.12 28.51 32.60
CA ARG A 13 3.30 27.16 32.05
C ARG A 13 3.15 27.19 30.55
N TYR A 14 4.17 26.67 29.86
CA TYR A 14 4.22 26.62 28.41
C TYR A 14 4.21 25.17 27.93
N THR A 15 3.37 24.88 26.95
CA THR A 15 3.43 23.63 26.18
C THR A 15 4.06 23.92 24.82
N VAL A 16 5.18 23.27 24.52
CA VAL A 16 5.87 23.39 23.23
C VAL A 16 5.58 22.17 22.37
N THR A 17 5.07 22.39 21.16
CA THR A 17 4.80 21.33 20.19
C THR A 17 5.69 21.52 18.96
N SER A 18 6.47 20.50 18.60
CA SER A 18 7.22 20.46 17.34
C SER A 18 6.62 19.41 16.39
N LYS A 19 6.51 19.76 15.11
CA LYS A 19 5.98 18.90 14.04
C LYS A 19 7.02 18.74 12.93
N LEU A 20 7.52 17.53 12.75
CA LEU A 20 8.35 17.16 11.61
C LEU A 20 7.46 16.67 10.46
N ARG A 21 7.53 17.33 9.31
CA ARG A 21 6.95 16.89 8.03
C ARG A 21 8.08 16.43 7.12
N LEU A 22 8.09 15.15 6.76
CA LEU A 22 9.06 14.57 5.83
C LEU A 22 8.34 13.74 4.78
N ARG A 23 9.02 13.50 3.65
CA ARG A 23 8.60 12.55 2.62
C ARG A 23 9.53 11.33 2.77
N PRO A 24 9.07 10.19 3.31
CA PRO A 24 9.94 9.05 3.58
C PRO A 24 10.49 8.44 2.29
N THR A 25 11.70 7.92 2.38
CA THR A 25 12.44 7.18 1.35
C THR A 25 12.80 5.78 1.88
N ALA A 26 13.36 4.91 1.05
CA ALA A 26 13.81 3.59 1.50
C ALA A 26 14.89 3.67 2.60
N ASP A 27 15.72 4.72 2.56
CA ASP A 27 16.77 4.97 3.55
C ASP A 27 16.20 5.37 4.92
N ASP A 28 14.92 5.73 4.98
CA ASP A 28 14.23 6.05 6.23
C ASP A 28 13.68 4.81 6.94
N ASP A 29 13.83 3.60 6.35
CA ASP A 29 13.43 2.37 7.02
C ASP A 29 14.32 2.09 8.23
N TYR A 30 13.68 1.77 9.36
CA TYR A 30 14.33 1.56 10.64
C TYR A 30 15.15 2.76 11.14
N VAL A 31 14.96 3.96 10.60
CA VAL A 31 15.62 5.17 11.10
C VAL A 31 14.93 5.69 12.36
N ASP A 32 15.75 6.02 13.35
CA ASP A 32 15.32 6.55 14.64
C ASP A 32 15.13 8.08 14.58
N TYR A 33 13.88 8.51 14.72
CA TYR A 33 13.50 9.91 14.83
C TYR A 33 13.38 10.30 16.29
N THR A 34 14.37 11.04 16.78
CA THR A 34 14.46 11.45 18.19
C THR A 34 13.99 12.88 18.39
N CYS A 35 13.00 13.07 19.27
CA CYS A 35 12.57 14.37 19.76
C CYS A 35 13.25 14.63 21.12
N GLN A 36 14.05 15.70 21.19
CA GLN A 36 14.80 16.07 22.38
C GLN A 36 14.33 17.43 22.90
N ALA A 37 13.94 17.47 24.17
CA ALA A 37 13.61 18.68 24.91
C ALA A 37 14.79 19.11 25.79
N ARG A 38 15.20 20.37 25.65
CA ARG A 38 16.20 21.03 26.50
C ARG A 38 15.53 22.13 27.31
N HIS A 39 15.89 22.25 28.57
CA HIS A 39 15.38 23.28 29.47
C HIS A 39 16.44 23.57 30.54
N GLN A 40 16.50 24.81 31.03
CA GLN A 40 17.48 25.23 32.06
C GLN A 40 17.39 24.44 33.38
N ALA A 41 16.24 23.82 33.65
CA ALA A 41 16.03 22.95 34.80
C ALA A 41 16.44 21.48 34.56
N ILE A 42 16.91 21.14 33.35
CA ILE A 42 17.36 19.80 32.96
C ILE A 42 18.88 19.89 32.73
N PRO A 43 19.69 19.02 33.37
CA PRO A 43 21.14 18.97 33.14
C PRO A 43 21.50 18.81 31.65
N GLU A 44 22.48 19.55 31.16
CA GLU A 44 22.86 19.54 29.74
C GLU A 44 23.34 18.16 29.25
N ASP A 45 23.90 17.35 30.16
CA ASP A 45 24.37 15.99 29.91
C ASP A 45 23.23 14.97 29.75
N ARG A 46 22.01 15.30 30.23
CA ARG A 46 20.87 14.37 30.28
C ARG A 46 19.57 15.06 29.83
N PRO A 47 19.48 15.42 28.55
CA PRO A 47 18.28 16.02 27.98
C PRO A 47 17.12 15.02 27.96
N MET A 48 15.89 15.52 28.11
CA MET A 48 14.71 14.67 28.03
C MET A 48 14.44 14.34 26.56
N GLN A 49 14.41 13.06 26.19
CA GLN A 49 14.21 12.66 24.80
C GLN A 49 13.32 11.43 24.64
N THR A 50 12.68 11.33 23.49
CA THR A 50 11.93 10.14 23.06
C THR A 50 12.23 9.86 21.60
N THR A 51 12.28 8.58 21.24
CA THR A 51 12.64 8.11 19.89
C THR A 51 11.50 7.29 19.32
N VAL A 52 11.14 7.58 18.08
CA VAL A 52 10.21 6.80 17.27
C VAL A 52 10.96 6.29 16.06
N GLN A 53 10.92 4.98 15.85
CA GLN A 53 11.52 4.39 14.65
C GLN A 53 10.50 4.42 13.51
N LEU A 54 10.87 5.02 12.39
CA LEU A 54 10.03 5.00 11.19
C LEU A 54 10.28 3.67 10.47
N SER A 55 9.25 2.83 10.37
CA SER A 55 9.32 1.65 9.50
C SER A 55 8.71 2.01 8.15
N VAL A 56 9.54 1.91 7.12
CA VAL A 56 9.13 2.03 5.74
C VAL A 56 8.88 0.60 5.27
N LEU A 57 7.63 0.28 4.96
CA LEU A 57 7.20 -1.10 4.65
C LEU A 57 8.13 -1.73 3.60
N TRP A 58 8.66 -2.92 3.89
CA TRP A 58 9.53 -3.71 3.00
C TRP A 58 8.80 -4.33 1.79
N TYR A 59 7.55 -3.92 1.52
CA TYR A 59 7.10 -3.92 0.13
C TYR A 59 7.84 -2.78 -0.54
N ILE A 60 8.87 -3.09 -1.33
CA ILE A 60 9.51 -2.10 -2.19
C ILE A 60 8.39 -1.46 -3.02
N PRO A 61 8.05 -0.18 -2.84
CA PRO A 61 6.99 0.46 -3.60
C PRO A 61 7.32 0.34 -5.10
N GLY A 62 6.67 -0.59 -5.80
CA GLY A 62 6.94 -0.89 -7.21
C GLY A 62 7.17 -2.36 -7.54
N GLU A 63 7.42 -3.24 -6.57
CA GLU A 63 7.56 -4.69 -6.86
C GLU A 63 6.19 -5.32 -7.09
N ALA A 64 6.04 -6.02 -8.21
CA ALA A 64 4.76 -6.57 -8.63
C ALA A 64 4.55 -7.98 -8.03
N ILE A 65 3.43 -8.18 -7.35
CA ILE A 65 3.03 -9.46 -6.74
C ILE A 65 2.35 -10.32 -7.80
N ARG A 66 2.61 -11.62 -7.87
CA ARG A 66 1.88 -12.50 -8.80
C ARG A 66 0.64 -13.08 -8.13
N ARG A 67 -0.45 -13.24 -8.88
CA ARG A 67 -1.61 -14.02 -8.41
C ARG A 67 -1.16 -15.41 -7.94
N GLY A 68 -1.64 -15.83 -6.77
CA GLY A 68 -1.27 -17.09 -6.11
C GLY A 68 0.00 -17.01 -5.25
N GLN A 69 0.71 -15.88 -5.25
CA GLN A 69 1.86 -15.67 -4.38
C GLN A 69 1.41 -15.51 -2.92
N HIS A 70 2.15 -16.13 -2.01
CA HIS A 70 1.98 -15.89 -0.58
C HIS A 70 2.67 -14.57 -0.22
N VAL A 71 1.92 -13.65 0.37
CA VAL A 71 2.37 -12.32 0.76
C VAL A 71 2.28 -12.21 2.28
N GLU A 72 3.32 -11.68 2.89
CA GLU A 72 3.36 -11.39 4.32
C GLU A 72 3.72 -9.91 4.55
N LEU A 73 2.79 -9.16 5.14
CA LEU A 73 3.01 -7.78 5.52
C LEU A 73 3.15 -7.68 7.04
N VAL A 74 4.20 -7.01 7.48
CA VAL A 74 4.51 -6.86 8.90
C VAL A 74 4.31 -5.40 9.28
N CYS A 75 3.44 -5.15 10.26
CA CYS A 75 3.28 -3.85 10.88
C CYS A 75 3.86 -3.88 12.29
N ARG A 76 4.70 -2.90 12.62
CA ARG A 76 5.36 -2.78 13.92
C ARG A 76 5.13 -1.40 14.52
N SER A 77 4.93 -1.34 15.82
CA SER A 77 4.89 -0.10 16.60
C SER A 77 5.72 -0.28 17.87
N ARG A 78 6.68 0.61 18.10
CA ARG A 78 7.54 0.61 19.29
C ARG A 78 7.14 1.76 20.23
N GLY A 79 7.20 1.51 21.53
CA GLY A 79 6.86 2.48 22.57
C GLY A 79 5.37 2.49 22.94
N GLY A 80 4.93 3.63 23.48
CA GLY A 80 3.59 3.81 24.01
C GLY A 80 3.43 3.24 25.43
N ASN A 81 2.63 3.93 26.24
CA ASN A 81 2.18 3.41 27.54
C ASN A 81 0.66 3.65 27.66
N PRO A 82 -0.18 2.61 27.50
CA PRO A 82 0.18 1.22 27.18
C PRO A 82 0.70 1.06 25.73
N PRO A 83 1.34 -0.06 25.36
CA PRO A 83 1.71 -0.35 23.97
C PRO A 83 0.53 -0.24 23.00
N ALA A 84 0.78 0.14 21.76
CA ALA A 84 -0.28 0.37 20.77
C ALA A 84 -0.94 -0.94 20.31
N GLN A 85 -2.25 -0.88 20.08
CA GLN A 85 -3.00 -1.93 19.39
C GLN A 85 -2.83 -1.77 17.89
N LEU A 86 -2.54 -2.87 17.18
CA LEU A 86 -2.29 -2.84 15.73
C LEU A 86 -3.40 -3.53 14.96
N ILE A 87 -3.95 -2.83 13.97
CA ILE A 87 -5.04 -3.35 13.13
C ILE A 87 -4.70 -3.13 11.65
N TRP A 88 -4.82 -4.20 10.86
CA TRP A 88 -4.77 -4.12 9.40
C TRP A 88 -6.17 -3.91 8.82
N TYR A 89 -6.25 -3.04 7.83
CA TYR A 89 -7.42 -2.77 7.00
C TYR A 89 -7.10 -3.03 5.52
N LYS A 90 -8.05 -3.62 4.80
CA LYS A 90 -8.01 -3.82 3.35
C LYS A 90 -9.20 -3.10 2.73
N ASN A 91 -8.93 -2.11 1.87
CA ASN A 91 -9.95 -1.26 1.26
C ASN A 91 -10.92 -0.62 2.28
N GLY A 92 -10.39 -0.24 3.46
CA GLY A 92 -11.17 0.34 4.56
C GLY A 92 -11.87 -0.68 5.46
N ASN A 93 -11.97 -1.95 5.06
CA ASN A 93 -12.53 -3.02 5.89
C ASN A 93 -11.46 -3.63 6.77
N GLN A 94 -11.81 -3.94 8.03
CA GLN A 94 -10.87 -4.56 8.96
C GLN A 94 -10.48 -5.96 8.48
N ALA A 95 -9.19 -6.19 8.27
CA ALA A 95 -8.64 -7.44 7.74
C ALA A 95 -8.03 -8.31 8.84
N ARG A 96 -7.28 -7.73 9.78
CA ARG A 96 -6.64 -8.51 10.85
C ARG A 96 -6.38 -7.70 12.12
N MET A 97 -6.84 -8.21 13.25
CA MET A 97 -6.64 -7.61 14.59
C MET A 97 -5.61 -8.34 15.45
N ALA A 98 -5.19 -9.56 15.08
CA ALA A 98 -4.31 -10.34 15.93
C ALA A 98 -2.88 -9.78 15.90
N TYR A 99 -2.49 -9.09 16.98
CA TYR A 99 -1.14 -8.57 17.20
C TYR A 99 -0.49 -9.26 18.40
N ARG A 100 0.83 -9.20 18.47
CA ARG A 100 1.64 -9.64 19.61
C ARG A 100 2.35 -8.42 20.19
N THR A 101 2.51 -8.40 21.50
CA THR A 101 3.27 -7.36 22.17
C THR A 101 4.37 -8.02 23.00
N THR A 102 5.61 -7.61 22.76
CA THR A 102 6.78 -8.03 23.52
C THR A 102 7.47 -6.76 24.02
N ASP A 103 7.59 -6.61 25.35
CA ASP A 103 8.03 -5.38 26.01
C ASP A 103 7.25 -4.13 25.56
N ARG A 104 7.86 -3.29 24.73
CA ARG A 104 7.27 -2.08 24.16
C ARG A 104 7.08 -2.18 22.65
N LEU A 105 7.21 -3.36 22.05
CA LEU A 105 7.02 -3.59 20.62
C LEU A 105 5.71 -4.34 20.39
N SER A 106 4.76 -3.71 19.72
CA SER A 106 3.60 -4.37 19.14
C SER A 106 3.88 -4.74 17.68
N GLU A 107 3.48 -5.93 17.26
CA GLU A 107 3.64 -6.45 15.90
C GLU A 107 2.35 -7.14 15.42
N ASN A 108 1.91 -6.82 14.19
CA ASN A 108 0.79 -7.50 13.53
C ASN A 108 1.21 -7.92 12.12
N VAL A 109 1.25 -9.23 11.91
CA VAL A 109 1.58 -9.86 10.63
C VAL A 109 0.30 -10.20 9.87
N TYR A 110 0.11 -9.67 8.67
CA TYR A 110 -1.00 -10.01 7.79
C TYR A 110 -0.48 -10.82 6.61
N ALA A 111 -0.78 -12.13 6.63
CA ALA A 111 -0.43 -13.07 5.59
C ALA A 111 -1.66 -13.46 4.76
N PHE A 112 -1.53 -13.49 3.44
CA PHE A 112 -2.59 -13.86 2.51
C PHE A 112 -2.01 -14.40 1.19
N VAL A 113 -2.85 -15.08 0.41
CA VAL A 113 -2.53 -15.46 -0.97
C VAL A 113 -3.11 -14.40 -1.90
N ALA A 114 -2.27 -13.82 -2.76
CA ALA A 114 -2.68 -12.72 -3.61
C ALA A 114 -3.68 -13.15 -4.70
N GLU A 115 -4.79 -12.43 -4.81
CA GLU A 115 -5.80 -12.64 -5.85
C GLU A 115 -5.78 -11.54 -6.92
N ALA A 116 -6.40 -11.78 -8.09
CA ALA A 116 -6.52 -10.75 -9.12
C ALA A 116 -7.34 -9.53 -8.63
N SER A 117 -8.32 -9.79 -7.76
CA SER A 117 -9.16 -8.79 -7.07
C SER A 117 -8.36 -7.89 -6.12
N ASP A 118 -7.16 -8.31 -5.71
CA ASP A 118 -6.28 -7.55 -4.82
C ASP A 118 -5.47 -6.50 -5.56
N ASN A 119 -5.48 -6.50 -6.89
CA ASN A 119 -4.80 -5.47 -7.66
C ASN A 119 -5.37 -4.09 -7.31
N LYS A 120 -4.49 -3.14 -6.97
CA LYS A 120 -4.83 -1.81 -6.46
C LYS A 120 -5.56 -1.78 -5.11
N ALA A 121 -5.64 -2.92 -4.40
CA ALA A 121 -6.14 -2.92 -3.03
C ALA A 121 -5.24 -2.07 -2.13
N ARG A 122 -5.87 -1.24 -1.29
CA ARG A 122 -5.22 -0.40 -0.30
C ARG A 122 -5.15 -1.15 1.02
N LEU A 123 -3.95 -1.53 1.44
CA LEU A 123 -3.70 -2.11 2.75
C LEU A 123 -3.16 -1.04 3.69
N ARG A 124 -3.83 -0.85 4.82
CA ARG A 124 -3.51 0.17 5.81
C ARG A 124 -3.32 -0.47 7.17
N CYS A 125 -2.19 -0.25 7.82
CA CYS A 125 -2.02 -0.58 9.22
C CYS A 125 -2.28 0.66 10.07
N GLU A 126 -3.05 0.50 11.14
CA GLU A 126 -3.30 1.51 12.16
C GLU A 126 -2.74 1.08 13.50
N ALA A 127 -2.05 2.01 14.17
CA ALA A 127 -1.56 1.86 15.53
C ALA A 127 -2.35 2.79 16.45
N ASN A 128 -3.17 2.19 17.30
CA ASN A 128 -4.03 2.89 18.24
C ASN A 128 -3.45 2.82 19.67
N ASN A 129 -3.24 3.97 20.29
CA ASN A 129 -2.85 4.06 21.68
C ASN A 129 -3.89 4.93 22.41
N ILE A 130 -4.49 4.41 23.47
CA ILE A 130 -5.54 5.10 24.24
C ILE A 130 -5.08 6.45 24.82
N MET A 131 -3.78 6.64 25.04
CA MET A 131 -3.21 7.90 25.53
C MET A 131 -2.83 8.87 24.40
N ALA A 132 -2.84 8.41 23.14
CA ALA A 132 -2.53 9.25 22.00
C ALA A 132 -3.80 9.95 21.47
N THR A 133 -3.67 11.25 21.17
CA THR A 133 -4.76 12.04 20.58
C THR A 133 -4.98 11.76 19.09
N LYS A 134 -4.09 11.00 18.45
CA LYS A 134 -4.15 10.64 17.04
C LYS A 134 -3.70 9.20 16.82
N ILE A 135 -4.40 8.51 15.91
CA ILE A 135 -4.02 7.20 15.41
C ILE A 135 -2.91 7.37 14.37
N LEU A 136 -1.82 6.61 14.54
CA LEU A 136 -0.76 6.54 13.53
C LEU A 136 -1.15 5.50 12.48
N LYS A 137 -0.86 5.80 11.21
CA LYS A 137 -1.21 4.91 10.10
C LYS A 137 -0.15 4.90 9.01
N THR A 138 0.03 3.74 8.40
CA THR A 138 0.85 3.55 7.20
C THR A 138 0.04 2.75 6.17
N GLU A 139 0.29 2.97 4.88
CA GLU A 139 -0.47 2.33 3.81
C GLU A 139 0.39 1.89 2.63
N VAL A 140 -0.07 0.86 1.94
CA VAL A 140 0.50 0.34 0.70
C VAL A 140 -0.62 0.03 -0.29
N ILE A 141 -0.38 0.31 -1.58
CA ILE A 141 -1.27 -0.05 -2.67
C ILE A 141 -0.64 -1.20 -3.43
N LEU A 142 -1.35 -2.33 -3.49
CA LEU A 142 -0.83 -3.53 -4.14
C LEU A 142 -0.80 -3.38 -5.67
N ASN A 143 0.24 -3.93 -6.29
CA ASN A 143 0.29 -4.18 -7.73
C ASN A 143 0.30 -5.68 -7.97
N VAL A 144 -0.85 -6.27 -8.34
CA VAL A 144 -0.97 -7.72 -8.53
C VAL A 144 -1.04 -8.05 -10.01
N LEU A 145 -0.11 -8.86 -10.49
CA LEU A 145 -0.03 -9.38 -11.84
C LEU A 145 -0.93 -10.60 -12.01
N PHE A 146 -1.75 -10.58 -13.05
CA PHE A 146 -2.61 -11.69 -13.41
C PHE A 146 -2.87 -11.72 -14.92
N ALA A 147 -2.86 -12.94 -15.47
CA ALA A 147 -3.16 -13.20 -16.87
C ALA A 147 -4.67 -13.16 -17.14
N PRO A 148 -5.09 -12.87 -18.39
CA PRO A 148 -6.49 -13.05 -18.79
C PRO A 148 -6.86 -14.54 -18.69
N THR A 149 -8.08 -14.83 -18.25
CA THR A 149 -8.60 -16.20 -18.15
C THR A 149 -9.27 -16.68 -19.42
N GLN A 150 -9.72 -15.77 -20.30
CA GLN A 150 -10.37 -16.10 -21.56
C GLN A 150 -9.96 -15.15 -22.69
N VAL A 151 -10.01 -15.67 -23.91
CA VAL A 151 -9.90 -14.94 -25.17
C VAL A 151 -11.14 -15.24 -26.00
N ILE A 152 -11.81 -14.20 -26.48
CA ILE A 152 -13.08 -14.27 -27.20
C ILE A 152 -12.86 -13.67 -28.59
N VAL A 153 -13.26 -14.42 -29.62
CA VAL A 153 -13.31 -13.93 -31.00
C VAL A 153 -14.77 -13.76 -31.40
N SER A 154 -15.11 -12.59 -31.92
CA SER A 154 -16.46 -12.27 -32.40
C SER A 154 -16.40 -11.68 -33.81
N GLY A 155 -17.47 -11.89 -34.58
CA GLY A 155 -17.59 -11.43 -35.96
C GLY A 155 -18.42 -12.39 -36.81
N PRO A 156 -18.56 -12.12 -38.12
CA PRO A 156 -19.31 -12.98 -39.03
C PRO A 156 -18.67 -14.38 -39.14
N SER A 157 -19.50 -15.43 -39.08
CA SER A 157 -19.08 -16.82 -39.33
C SER A 157 -19.11 -17.18 -40.83
N GLU A 158 -19.82 -16.39 -41.63
CA GLU A 158 -19.99 -16.56 -43.08
C GLU A 158 -19.87 -15.20 -43.76
N ALA A 159 -19.37 -15.20 -45.00
CA ALA A 159 -19.25 -14.01 -45.84
C ALA A 159 -19.24 -14.40 -47.31
N ARG A 160 -19.69 -13.49 -48.19
CA ARG A 160 -19.63 -13.66 -49.64
C ARG A 160 -18.30 -13.17 -50.18
N ILE A 161 -17.96 -13.64 -51.37
CA ILE A 161 -16.77 -13.19 -52.09
C ILE A 161 -16.90 -11.68 -52.33
N GLY A 162 -15.88 -10.93 -51.92
CA GLY A 162 -15.84 -9.46 -52.02
C GLY A 162 -16.35 -8.72 -50.78
N ASP A 163 -16.93 -9.41 -49.79
CA ASP A 163 -17.34 -8.78 -48.55
C ASP A 163 -16.13 -8.34 -47.72
N SER A 164 -16.26 -7.17 -47.08
CA SER A 164 -15.33 -6.72 -46.05
C SER A 164 -15.82 -7.21 -44.70
N VAL A 165 -15.09 -8.13 -44.08
CA VAL A 165 -15.41 -8.66 -42.75
C VAL A 165 -14.50 -8.08 -41.69
N SER A 166 -15.07 -7.83 -40.51
CA SER A 166 -14.33 -7.43 -39.32
C SER A 166 -14.48 -8.50 -38.25
N LEU A 167 -13.36 -9.05 -37.81
CA LEU A 167 -13.28 -9.94 -36.66
C LEU A 167 -12.66 -9.16 -35.51
N GLN A 168 -13.23 -9.34 -34.32
CA GLN A 168 -12.77 -8.74 -33.09
C GLN A 168 -12.22 -9.81 -32.16
N CYS A 169 -11.07 -9.54 -31.53
CA CYS A 169 -10.47 -10.37 -30.51
C CYS A 169 -10.42 -9.58 -29.20
N GLN A 170 -10.97 -10.14 -28.14
CA GLN A 170 -11.06 -9.52 -26.83
C GLN A 170 -10.56 -10.50 -25.75
N THR A 171 -9.77 -10.02 -24.82
CA THR A 171 -9.37 -10.77 -23.63
C THR A 171 -10.17 -10.30 -22.40
N THR A 172 -10.32 -11.18 -21.41
CA THR A 172 -10.74 -10.75 -20.06
C THR A 172 -9.68 -9.84 -19.42
N ALA A 173 -10.04 -9.18 -18.31
CA ALA A 173 -9.13 -8.30 -17.59
C ALA A 173 -7.78 -8.98 -17.24
N SER A 174 -6.71 -8.21 -17.31
CA SER A 174 -5.34 -8.63 -17.00
C SER A 174 -4.53 -7.46 -16.43
N ASN A 175 -3.46 -7.77 -15.71
CA ASN A 175 -2.47 -6.78 -15.29
C ASN A 175 -1.05 -7.35 -15.47
N PRO A 176 -0.18 -6.73 -16.29
CA PRO A 176 -0.47 -5.60 -17.20
C PRO A 176 -1.43 -6.01 -18.34
N ALA A 177 -1.76 -5.07 -19.23
CA ALA A 177 -2.54 -5.37 -20.41
C ALA A 177 -1.88 -6.46 -21.27
N ALA A 178 -2.68 -7.43 -21.72
CA ALA A 178 -2.21 -8.48 -22.61
C ALA A 178 -1.87 -7.94 -24.02
N ASP A 179 -0.81 -8.48 -24.60
CA ASP A 179 -0.47 -8.29 -26.02
C ASP A 179 -1.37 -9.19 -26.89
N ILE A 180 -2.12 -8.60 -27.82
CA ILE A 180 -3.01 -9.33 -28.73
C ILE A 180 -2.41 -9.34 -30.13
N LYS A 181 -2.30 -10.54 -30.71
CA LYS A 181 -1.83 -10.78 -32.08
C LYS A 181 -2.79 -11.68 -32.83
N TRP A 182 -3.06 -11.34 -34.09
CA TRP A 182 -3.82 -12.21 -34.99
C TRP A 182 -2.88 -13.14 -35.74
N VAL A 183 -3.23 -14.42 -35.75
CA VAL A 183 -2.52 -15.47 -36.51
C VAL A 183 -3.54 -16.15 -37.42
N ILE A 184 -3.31 -16.08 -38.73
CA ILE A 184 -4.18 -16.68 -39.75
C ILE A 184 -3.41 -17.80 -40.43
N ASN A 185 -3.91 -19.04 -40.33
CA ASN A 185 -3.25 -20.23 -40.88
C ASN A 185 -1.76 -20.35 -40.49
N GLY A 186 -1.46 -20.07 -39.21
CA GLY A 186 -0.10 -20.12 -38.66
C GLY A 186 0.79 -18.91 -39.00
N LYS A 187 0.31 -17.94 -39.79
CA LYS A 187 1.05 -16.73 -40.13
C LYS A 187 0.57 -15.54 -39.29
N GLN A 188 1.50 -14.91 -38.58
CA GLN A 188 1.21 -13.72 -37.78
C GLN A 188 0.95 -12.52 -38.70
N MET A 189 -0.13 -11.80 -38.45
CA MET A 189 -0.53 -10.62 -39.21
C MET A 189 0.16 -9.37 -38.63
N SER A 190 0.80 -8.56 -39.47
CA SER A 190 1.49 -7.33 -39.06
C SER A 190 0.56 -6.12 -38.91
N ASN A 191 -0.59 -6.13 -39.58
CA ASN A 191 -1.44 -4.93 -39.77
C ASN A 191 -2.70 -4.92 -38.88
N ALA A 192 -2.78 -5.79 -37.88
CA ALA A 192 -3.91 -5.78 -36.96
C ALA A 192 -3.72 -4.70 -35.88
N THR A 193 -4.73 -3.85 -35.69
CA THR A 193 -4.70 -2.81 -34.66
C THR A 193 -5.23 -3.38 -33.34
N SER A 194 -4.50 -3.14 -32.24
CA SER A 194 -4.96 -3.40 -30.89
C SER A 194 -5.33 -2.09 -30.20
N LYS A 195 -6.40 -2.11 -29.40
CA LYS A 195 -6.79 -0.99 -28.54
C LYS A 195 -6.78 -1.48 -27.10
N ILE A 196 -6.00 -0.82 -26.25
CA ILE A 196 -6.03 -1.05 -24.80
C ILE A 196 -7.18 -0.25 -24.23
N VAL A 197 -8.19 -0.93 -23.70
CA VAL A 197 -9.31 -0.30 -22.99
C VAL A 197 -9.16 -0.68 -21.51
N PRO A 198 -9.07 0.30 -20.58
CA PRO A 198 -9.11 0.00 -19.16
C PRO A 198 -10.39 -0.75 -18.80
N SER A 199 -10.27 -1.89 -18.12
CA SER A 199 -11.44 -2.58 -17.57
C SER A 199 -12.06 -1.69 -16.48
N PRO A 200 -13.40 -1.53 -16.42
CA PRO A 200 -14.04 -0.76 -15.37
C PRO A 200 -13.59 -1.27 -13.99
N GLU A 201 -13.07 -0.38 -13.16
CA GLU A 201 -12.68 -0.70 -11.80
C GLU A 201 -13.89 -1.25 -11.02
N GLY A 202 -13.78 -2.49 -10.54
CA GLY A 202 -14.74 -3.07 -9.61
C GLY A 202 -16.07 -3.51 -10.22
N LYS A 203 -16.11 -4.75 -10.72
CA LYS A 203 -17.23 -5.70 -10.60
C LYS A 203 -16.80 -7.04 -11.19
N THR A 204 -16.55 -8.02 -10.34
CA THR A 204 -16.51 -9.42 -10.75
C THR A 204 -17.78 -10.09 -10.27
N HIS A 205 -18.49 -10.67 -11.23
CA HIS A 205 -19.47 -11.73 -11.03
C HIS A 205 -18.84 -12.94 -10.34
#